data_AF-A0ABD5THE8-F1
#
_entry.id   AF-A0ABD5THE8-F1
#
_cell.length_a   1.000
_cell.length_b   1.000
_cell.length_c   1.000
_cell.angle_alpha   90.00
_cell.angle_beta   90.00
_cell.angle_gamma   90.00
#
_symmetry.space_group_name_H-M   'P 1'
#
loop_
_entity.id
_entity.type
_entity.pdbx_description
1 polymer ?
#
loop_
_entity_poly.entity_id
_entity_poly.type
_entity_poly.pdbx_seq_one_letter_code
_entity_poly.pdbx_strand_id
1 'polypeptide(L)'
;MSQSESPVRALFDVQRTAIKQSQQAIKQGLAVQRSTDKLTKNTLKAQESVQRQGLELAQATAHSYFGAAAAFASAGQSGGQQIHSEAQQGSPTQAIDQTFAQLKETHSEFYDTLERELDRGIDSFDDLSEEYVEALDEQVDGLMESTRTVEDQTTENVSEFSQSLHEQLERTQEIQEQLEEEFERQTQQAEQLLERQAEQAEQFQQDLEEEAERMQRQLRAQSRDAGTVGGAAADAGTDTRDVESELELIEGLDSTYAERLEDAGITSIEDLVDADSQRVASVAEVSQDRAVQWIQQAEA
;
A
#
# COMPACT_ATOMS: atom_id res chain seq x y z
N MET A 1 24.21 4.15 9.96
CA MET A 1 22.97 4.91 10.21
C MET A 1 21.96 4.36 9.24
N SER A 2 21.27 3.26 9.58
CA SER A 2 20.56 2.40 8.61
C SER A 2 19.34 1.71 9.20
N GLN A 3 18.67 2.34 10.17
CA GLN A 3 17.51 1.73 10.85
C GLN A 3 16.16 2.29 10.38
N SER A 4 16.15 3.04 9.27
CA SER A 4 14.98 3.79 8.79
C SER A 4 14.54 3.48 7.35
N GLU A 5 15.08 2.48 6.65
CA GLU A 5 15.03 2.51 5.16
C GLU A 5 14.43 1.27 4.47
N SER A 6 13.40 0.65 5.04
CA SER A 6 12.43 -0.03 4.16
C SER A 6 11.24 0.91 3.96
N PRO A 7 10.96 1.38 2.73
CA PRO A 7 9.80 2.22 2.42
C PRO A 7 8.48 1.66 2.97
N VAL A 8 8.40 0.32 3.05
CA VAL A 8 7.27 -0.41 3.62
C VAL A 8 7.11 -0.11 5.11
N ARG A 9 8.20 -0.13 5.88
CA ARG A 9 8.19 0.14 7.32
C ARG A 9 7.75 1.58 7.64
N ALA A 10 8.19 2.54 6.84
CA ALA A 10 7.80 3.94 6.98
C ALA A 10 6.28 4.14 6.81
N LEU A 11 5.64 3.40 5.90
CA LEU A 11 4.18 3.46 5.71
C LEU A 11 3.43 2.91 6.93
N PHE A 12 3.89 1.80 7.50
CA PHE A 12 3.32 1.22 8.72
C PHE A 12 3.45 2.15 9.93
N ASP A 13 4.56 2.90 10.05
CA ASP A 13 4.72 3.88 11.12
C ASP A 13 3.78 5.08 10.99
N VAL A 14 3.52 5.55 9.77
CA VAL A 14 2.51 6.60 9.52
C VAL A 14 1.12 6.10 9.93
N GLN A 15 0.76 4.87 9.55
CA GLN A 15 -0.52 4.25 9.92
C GLN A 15 -0.67 4.13 11.44
N ARG A 16 0.37 3.62 12.13
CA ARG A 16 0.41 3.50 13.60
C ARG A 16 0.22 4.84 14.29
N THR A 17 0.87 5.87 13.78
CA THR A 17 0.78 7.23 14.34
C THR A 17 -0.65 7.78 14.19
N ALA A 18 -1.27 7.61 13.03
CA ALA A 18 -2.63 8.06 12.78
C ALA A 18 -3.66 7.37 13.71
N ILE A 19 -3.50 6.05 13.92
CA ILE A 19 -4.37 5.26 14.81
C ILE A 19 -4.21 5.71 16.27
N LYS A 20 -2.98 5.91 16.74
CA LYS A 20 -2.74 6.43 18.10
C LYS A 20 -3.31 7.84 18.28
N GLN A 21 -3.19 8.68 17.26
CA GLN A 21 -3.74 10.03 17.29
C GLN A 21 -5.28 10.04 17.36
N SER A 22 -5.96 9.15 16.61
CA SER A 22 -7.42 9.05 16.66
C SER A 22 -7.92 8.52 18.01
N GLN A 23 -7.25 7.51 18.57
CA GLN A 23 -7.52 6.99 19.91
C GLN A 23 -7.36 8.09 20.98
N GLN A 24 -6.29 8.88 20.89
CA GLN A 24 -6.06 9.99 21.81
C GLN A 24 -7.14 11.07 21.69
N ALA A 25 -7.61 11.37 20.47
CA ALA A 25 -8.70 12.32 20.24
C ALA A 25 -10.02 11.85 20.89
N ILE A 26 -10.33 10.55 20.83
CA ILE A 26 -11.50 9.97 21.49
C ILE A 26 -11.39 10.09 23.01
N LYS A 27 -10.24 9.71 23.59
CA LYS A 27 -9.97 9.85 25.04
C LYS A 27 -10.11 11.30 25.51
N GLN A 28 -9.58 12.24 24.72
CA GLN A 28 -9.70 13.67 25.00
C GLN A 28 -11.14 14.17 24.90
N GLY A 29 -11.92 13.71 23.92
CA GLY A 29 -13.33 14.07 23.77
C GLY A 29 -14.17 13.66 24.99
N LEU A 30 -13.96 12.44 25.49
CA LEU A 30 -14.64 11.95 26.69
C LEU A 30 -14.22 12.71 27.95
N ALA A 31 -12.93 13.07 28.07
CA ALA A 31 -12.47 13.92 29.18
C ALA A 31 -13.12 15.32 29.17
N VAL A 32 -13.32 15.91 27.98
CA VAL A 32 -14.03 17.19 27.83
C VAL A 32 -15.50 17.05 28.25
N GLN A 33 -16.16 15.95 27.87
CA GLN A 33 -17.54 15.68 28.27
C GLN A 33 -17.66 15.56 29.80
N ARG A 34 -16.82 14.74 30.44
CA ARG A 34 -16.77 14.60 31.91
C ARG A 34 -16.53 15.93 32.62
N SER A 35 -15.67 16.79 32.06
CA SER A 35 -15.44 18.13 32.58
C SER A 35 -16.69 19.01 32.47
N THR A 36 -17.46 18.88 31.39
CA THR A 36 -18.69 19.64 31.14
C THR A 36 -19.81 19.21 32.09
N ASP A 37 -19.94 17.91 32.35
CA ASP A 37 -20.94 17.36 33.27
C ASP A 37 -20.69 17.84 34.71
N LYS A 38 -19.42 17.83 35.15
CA LYS A 38 -18.99 18.40 36.45
C LYS A 38 -19.27 19.89 36.54
N LEU A 39 -19.08 20.63 35.44
CA LEU A 39 -19.33 22.07 35.39
C LEU A 39 -20.83 22.38 35.46
N THR A 40 -21.66 21.58 34.79
CA THR A 40 -23.12 21.66 34.85
C THR A 40 -23.64 21.40 36.27
N LYS A 41 -23.15 20.34 36.92
CA LYS A 41 -23.44 20.05 38.33
C LYS A 41 -23.11 21.24 39.25
N ASN A 42 -21.90 21.78 39.11
CA ASN A 42 -21.47 22.94 39.92
C ASN A 42 -22.31 24.19 39.65
N THR A 43 -22.78 24.37 38.41
CA THR A 43 -23.68 25.48 38.05
C THR A 43 -25.05 25.33 38.71
N LEU A 44 -25.60 24.11 38.74
CA LEU A 44 -26.86 23.82 39.43
C LEU A 44 -26.75 24.09 40.94
N LYS A 45 -25.66 23.69 41.57
CA LYS A 45 -25.38 24.01 42.98
C LYS A 45 -25.27 25.51 43.24
N ALA A 46 -24.60 26.23 42.34
CA ALA A 46 -24.50 27.68 42.42
C ALA A 46 -25.88 28.34 42.29
N GLN A 47 -26.73 27.86 41.38
CA GLN A 47 -28.10 28.34 41.20
C GLN A 47 -28.97 28.07 42.44
N GLU A 48 -28.89 26.86 43.02
CA GLU A 48 -29.58 26.51 44.26
C GLU A 48 -29.18 27.47 45.40
N SER A 49 -27.88 27.69 45.58
CA SER A 49 -27.34 28.58 46.61
C SER A 49 -27.89 30.00 46.49
N VAL A 50 -27.93 30.55 45.26
CA VAL A 50 -28.50 31.87 44.98
C VAL A 50 -30.00 31.92 45.29
N GLN A 51 -30.76 30.89 44.91
CA GLN A 51 -32.19 30.82 45.19
C GLN A 51 -32.48 30.71 46.69
N ARG A 52 -31.67 29.93 47.44
CA ARG A 52 -31.77 29.82 48.90
C ARG A 52 -31.51 31.18 49.57
N GLN A 53 -30.49 31.89 49.12
CA GLN A 53 -30.19 33.24 49.61
C GLN A 53 -31.31 34.25 49.29
N GLY A 54 -31.94 34.11 48.12
CA GLY A 54 -33.12 34.89 47.74
C GLY A 54 -34.34 34.60 48.64
N LEU A 55 -34.58 33.33 48.99
CA LEU A 55 -35.63 32.92 49.92
C LEU A 55 -35.41 33.48 51.33
N GLU A 56 -34.16 33.48 51.81
CA GLU A 56 -33.80 34.09 53.10
C GLU A 56 -34.03 35.60 53.10
N LEU A 57 -33.66 36.30 52.01
CA LEU A 57 -33.89 37.72 51.85
C LEU A 57 -35.40 38.05 51.78
N ALA A 58 -36.18 37.24 51.06
CA ALA A 58 -37.63 37.40 50.96
C ALA A 58 -38.30 37.18 52.33
N GLN A 59 -37.87 36.17 53.09
CA GLN A 59 -38.33 35.93 54.46
C GLN A 59 -37.99 37.12 55.37
N ALA A 60 -36.75 37.62 55.33
CA ALA A 60 -36.32 38.78 56.11
C ALA A 60 -37.12 40.05 55.77
N THR A 61 -37.40 40.27 54.48
CA THR A 61 -38.18 41.41 54.00
C THR A 61 -39.63 41.32 54.49
N ALA A 62 -40.25 40.14 54.38
CA ALA A 62 -41.59 39.89 54.91
C ALA A 62 -41.63 40.16 56.43
N HIS A 63 -40.64 39.66 57.17
CA HIS A 63 -40.52 39.94 58.60
C HIS A 63 -40.46 41.44 58.91
N SER A 64 -39.69 42.20 58.14
CA SER A 64 -39.58 43.65 58.33
C SER A 64 -40.92 44.37 58.10
N TYR A 65 -41.67 43.98 57.07
CA TYR A 65 -42.96 44.60 56.70
C TYR A 65 -44.03 44.34 57.76
N PHE A 66 -44.20 43.08 58.16
CA PHE A 66 -45.19 42.70 59.17
C PHE A 66 -44.80 43.15 60.58
N GLY A 67 -43.50 43.18 60.89
CA GLY A 67 -42.99 43.76 62.13
C GLY A 67 -43.29 45.27 62.22
N ALA A 68 -43.07 46.02 61.14
CA ALA A 68 -43.43 47.43 61.08
C ALA A 68 -44.94 47.65 61.20
N ALA A 69 -45.75 46.86 60.49
CA ALA A 69 -47.21 46.94 60.57
C ALA A 69 -47.75 46.65 61.98
N ALA A 70 -47.20 45.64 62.66
CA ALA A 70 -47.54 45.32 64.06
C ALA A 70 -47.13 46.45 65.02
N ALA A 71 -45.97 47.08 64.79
CA ALA A 71 -45.53 48.26 65.55
C ALA A 71 -46.45 49.47 65.35
N PHE A 72 -46.91 49.74 64.12
CA PHE A 72 -47.88 50.81 63.84
C PHE A 72 -49.27 50.52 64.42
N ALA A 73 -49.74 49.28 64.33
CA ALA A 73 -51.04 48.87 64.88
C ALA A 73 -51.08 48.99 66.42
N SER A 74 -49.98 48.63 67.09
CA SER A 74 -49.85 48.78 68.54
C SER A 74 -49.66 50.24 68.98
N ALA A 75 -49.00 51.10 68.18
CA ALA A 75 -48.88 52.53 68.43
C ALA A 75 -50.23 53.29 68.35
N GLY A 76 -51.20 52.78 67.60
CA GLY A 76 -52.56 53.35 67.52
C GLY A 76 -53.50 52.96 68.68
N GLN A 77 -53.13 51.93 69.47
CA GLN A 77 -53.93 51.40 70.59
C GLN A 77 -53.55 51.96 71.96
N SER A 78 -52.65 52.94 72.04
CA SER A 78 -52.19 53.56 73.29
C SER A 78 -53.22 54.50 73.97
N GLY A 79 -54.51 54.26 73.76
CA GLY A 79 -55.63 55.03 74.29
C GLY A 79 -56.62 54.19 75.11
N GLY A 80 -56.13 53.49 76.14
CA GLY A 80 -56.98 52.98 77.23
C GLY A 80 -57.11 51.45 77.33
N GLN A 81 -56.81 50.95 78.53
CA GLN A 81 -57.00 49.59 79.05
C GLN A 81 -56.03 48.50 78.58
N GLN A 82 -55.22 48.07 79.56
CA GLN A 82 -54.41 46.86 79.55
C GLN A 82 -55.27 45.65 79.19
N ILE A 83 -55.18 45.20 77.95
CA ILE A 83 -55.59 43.87 77.57
C ILE A 83 -54.36 42.98 77.67
N HIS A 84 -54.20 42.36 78.84
CA HIS A 84 -53.51 41.07 78.93
C HIS A 84 -54.45 40.03 78.33
N SER A 85 -54.34 39.75 77.03
CA SER A 85 -54.96 38.56 76.46
C SER A 85 -54.17 38.05 75.26
N GLU A 86 -53.68 36.82 75.40
CA GLU A 86 -53.84 35.80 74.35
C GLU A 86 -53.20 36.05 72.97
N ALA A 87 -52.21 36.93 72.84
CA ALA A 87 -51.35 37.03 71.65
C ALA A 87 -50.42 35.81 71.45
N GLN A 88 -50.68 34.70 72.15
CA GLN A 88 -49.99 33.41 72.01
C GLN A 88 -50.64 32.49 70.96
N GLN A 89 -51.77 32.88 70.37
CA GLN A 89 -52.39 32.13 69.27
C GLN A 89 -51.98 32.75 67.92
N GLY A 90 -50.82 32.31 67.41
CA GLY A 90 -50.34 32.48 66.04
C GLY A 90 -50.24 33.93 65.56
N SER A 91 -49.12 34.62 65.83
CA SER A 91 -48.88 35.91 65.19
C SER A 91 -48.86 35.73 63.65
N PRO A 92 -49.28 36.75 62.87
CA PRO A 92 -49.16 36.74 61.41
C PRO A 92 -47.74 36.40 60.93
N THR A 93 -46.72 36.80 61.70
CA THR A 93 -45.31 36.47 61.43
C THR A 93 -44.99 34.98 61.57
N GLN A 94 -45.63 34.26 62.49
CA GLN A 94 -45.39 32.83 62.71
C GLN A 94 -45.97 31.97 61.58
N ALA A 95 -47.13 32.37 61.03
CA ALA A 95 -47.71 31.72 59.84
C ALA A 95 -46.84 31.92 58.59
N ILE A 96 -46.22 33.10 58.45
CA ILE A 96 -45.29 33.42 57.37
C ILE A 96 -44.01 32.59 57.51
N ASP A 97 -43.45 32.51 58.72
CA ASP A 97 -42.26 31.69 58.99
C ASP A 97 -42.51 30.21 58.67
N GLN A 98 -43.67 29.68 59.04
CA GLN A 98 -44.03 28.31 58.75
C GLN A 98 -44.16 28.06 57.23
N THR A 99 -44.72 29.03 56.50
CA THR A 99 -44.84 28.96 55.03
C THR A 99 -43.47 29.02 54.35
N PHE A 100 -42.58 29.92 54.77
CA PHE A 100 -41.22 30.00 54.26
C PHE A 100 -40.38 28.78 54.67
N ALA A 101 -40.57 28.23 55.86
CA ALA A 101 -39.91 27.01 56.29
C ALA A 101 -40.31 25.83 55.39
N GLN A 102 -41.61 25.63 55.16
CA GLN A 102 -42.12 24.58 54.29
C GLN A 102 -41.68 24.75 52.83
N LEU A 103 -41.60 25.99 52.34
CA LEU A 103 -41.10 26.30 51.00
C LEU A 103 -39.61 26.00 50.87
N LYS A 104 -38.79 26.39 51.85
CA LYS A 104 -37.34 26.09 51.87
C LYS A 104 -37.09 24.60 51.97
N GLU A 105 -37.88 23.87 52.75
CA GLU A 105 -37.75 22.42 52.89
C GLU A 105 -38.11 21.68 51.60
N THR A 106 -39.27 22.00 51.01
CA THR A 106 -39.67 21.44 49.70
C THR A 106 -38.64 21.76 48.60
N HIS A 107 -38.09 22.98 48.62
CA HIS A 107 -37.05 23.41 47.68
C HIS A 107 -35.75 22.62 47.87
N SER A 108 -35.27 22.48 49.11
CA SER A 108 -34.08 21.71 49.45
C SER A 108 -34.23 20.24 49.03
N GLU A 109 -35.34 19.60 49.40
CA GLU A 109 -35.59 18.19 49.06
C GLU A 109 -35.63 17.96 47.54
N PHE A 110 -36.18 18.91 46.78
CA PHE A 110 -36.18 18.87 45.32
C PHE A 110 -34.76 18.90 44.76
N TYR A 111 -33.94 19.87 45.16
CA TYR A 111 -32.56 20.00 44.67
C TYR A 111 -31.68 18.84 45.14
N ASP A 112 -31.83 18.37 46.38
CA ASP A 112 -31.12 17.19 46.89
C ASP A 112 -31.46 15.94 46.08
N THR A 113 -32.72 15.79 45.67
CA THR A 113 -33.16 14.65 44.85
C THR A 113 -32.64 14.77 43.43
N LEU A 114 -32.70 15.96 42.84
CA LEU A 114 -32.17 16.25 41.51
C LEU A 114 -30.65 16.04 41.45
N GLU A 115 -29.90 16.53 42.44
CA GLU A 115 -28.45 16.32 42.56
C GLU A 115 -28.12 14.83 42.67
N ARG A 116 -28.81 14.09 43.54
CA ARG A 116 -28.58 12.65 43.71
C ARG A 116 -28.86 11.85 42.44
N GLU A 117 -29.79 12.28 41.61
CA GLU A 117 -30.10 11.60 40.35
C GLU A 117 -29.12 11.97 39.25
N LEU A 118 -28.75 13.24 39.15
CA LEU A 118 -27.68 13.71 38.28
C LEU A 118 -26.34 13.04 38.60
N ASP A 119 -26.00 12.91 39.89
CA ASP A 119 -24.76 12.24 40.32
C ASP A 119 -24.74 10.78 39.89
N ARG A 120 -25.82 10.03 40.14
CA ARG A 120 -25.91 8.65 39.63
C ARG A 120 -25.80 8.56 38.12
N GLY A 121 -26.42 9.49 37.39
CA GLY A 121 -26.35 9.54 35.94
C GLY A 121 -24.95 9.83 35.43
N ILE A 122 -24.26 10.80 36.03
CA ILE A 122 -22.88 11.18 35.69
C ILE A 122 -21.93 10.04 36.03
N ASP A 123 -22.01 9.46 37.23
CA ASP A 123 -21.14 8.36 37.65
C ASP A 123 -21.36 7.12 36.77
N SER A 124 -22.62 6.76 36.48
CA SER A 124 -22.92 5.64 35.57
C SER A 124 -22.39 5.88 34.16
N PHE A 125 -22.45 7.11 33.67
CA PHE A 125 -21.87 7.47 32.37
C PHE A 125 -20.33 7.47 32.41
N ASP A 126 -19.72 7.94 33.50
CA ASP A 126 -18.27 7.94 33.73
C ASP A 126 -17.74 6.50 33.65
N ASP A 127 -18.34 5.58 34.42
CA ASP A 127 -18.00 4.15 34.46
C ASP A 127 -18.12 3.49 33.08
N LEU A 128 -19.28 3.64 32.41
CA LEU A 128 -19.51 3.07 31.08
C LEU A 128 -18.56 3.64 30.03
N SER A 129 -18.24 4.94 30.12
CA SER A 129 -17.32 5.58 29.19
C SER A 129 -15.88 5.09 29.40
N GLU A 130 -15.50 4.81 30.64
CA GLU A 130 -14.18 4.26 31.00
C GLU A 130 -14.03 2.84 30.45
N GLU A 131 -15.02 1.98 30.71
CA GLU A 131 -15.05 0.61 30.20
C GLU A 131 -15.04 0.59 28.66
N TYR A 132 -15.79 1.49 28.02
CA TYR A 132 -15.79 1.62 26.56
C TYR A 132 -14.43 2.06 26.00
N VAL A 133 -13.77 3.02 26.64
CA VAL A 133 -12.43 3.47 26.24
C VAL A 133 -11.40 2.38 26.42
N GLU A 134 -11.45 1.65 27.54
CA GLU A 134 -10.52 0.57 27.84
C GLU A 134 -10.69 -0.58 26.84
N ALA A 135 -11.93 -1.00 26.55
CA ALA A 135 -12.21 -2.00 25.53
C ALA A 135 -11.74 -1.57 24.13
N LEU A 136 -11.92 -0.29 23.78
CA LEU A 136 -11.37 0.27 22.54
C LEU A 136 -9.84 0.28 22.52
N ASP A 137 -9.19 0.58 23.66
CA ASP A 137 -7.73 0.57 23.80
C ASP A 137 -7.19 -0.83 23.52
N GLU A 138 -7.77 -1.83 24.17
CA GLU A 138 -7.39 -3.23 24.01
C GLU A 138 -7.61 -3.73 22.58
N GLN A 139 -8.74 -3.36 21.96
CA GLN A 139 -9.02 -3.70 20.56
C GLN A 139 -8.02 -3.06 19.59
N VAL A 140 -7.66 -1.79 19.81
CA VAL A 140 -6.68 -1.07 18.98
C VAL A 140 -5.28 -1.65 19.18
N ASP A 141 -4.89 -1.98 20.41
CA ASP A 141 -3.61 -2.59 20.71
C ASP A 141 -3.50 -3.99 20.08
N GLY A 142 -4.54 -4.82 20.19
CA GLY A 142 -4.60 -6.13 19.53
C GLY A 142 -4.51 -6.03 18.01
N LEU A 143 -5.16 -5.02 17.41
CA LEU A 143 -5.03 -4.74 15.97
C LEU A 143 -3.61 -4.30 15.61
N MET A 144 -2.99 -3.43 16.42
CA MET A 144 -1.61 -2.99 16.21
C MET A 144 -0.62 -4.15 16.31
N GLU A 145 -0.83 -5.09 17.22
CA GLU A 145 0.00 -6.28 17.36
C GLU A 145 -0.14 -7.23 16.15
N SER A 146 -1.36 -7.46 15.70
CA SER A 146 -1.62 -8.20 14.46
C SER A 146 -0.96 -7.53 13.25
N THR A 147 -1.10 -6.21 13.13
CA THR A 147 -0.50 -5.43 12.03
C THR A 147 1.03 -5.46 12.10
N ARG A 148 1.62 -5.47 13.30
CA ARG A 148 3.06 -5.59 13.50
C ARG A 148 3.59 -6.94 13.04
N THR A 149 2.85 -8.02 13.30
CA THR A 149 3.20 -9.35 12.79
C THR A 149 3.23 -9.35 11.25
N VAL A 150 2.25 -8.70 10.62
CA VAL A 150 2.21 -8.55 9.15
C VAL A 150 3.33 -7.63 8.63
N GLU A 151 3.64 -6.54 9.32
CA GLU A 151 4.76 -5.63 9.02
C GLU A 151 6.08 -6.41 9.01
N ASP A 152 6.33 -7.21 10.04
CA ASP A 152 7.55 -8.00 10.19
C ASP A 152 7.65 -9.04 9.06
N GLN A 153 6.59 -9.81 8.81
CA GLN A 153 6.54 -10.79 7.71
C GLN A 153 6.74 -10.12 6.34
N THR A 154 6.12 -8.98 6.09
CA THR A 154 6.23 -8.28 4.81
C THR A 154 7.64 -7.72 4.62
N THR A 155 8.24 -7.17 5.68
CA THR A 155 9.60 -6.62 5.64
C THR A 155 10.62 -7.72 5.39
N GLU A 156 10.45 -8.87 6.04
CA GLU A 156 11.29 -10.05 5.84
C GLU A 156 11.18 -10.57 4.41
N ASN A 157 9.96 -10.81 3.91
CA ASN A 157 9.72 -11.26 2.53
C ASN A 157 10.33 -10.31 1.49
N VAL A 158 10.19 -8.98 1.68
CA VAL A 158 10.77 -7.98 0.77
C VAL A 158 12.30 -7.99 0.84
N SER A 159 12.88 -8.19 2.02
CA SER A 159 14.32 -8.30 2.20
C SER A 159 14.88 -9.55 1.52
N GLU A 160 14.24 -10.70 1.71
CA GLU A 160 14.60 -11.96 1.04
C GLU A 160 14.50 -11.86 -0.47
N PHE A 161 13.42 -11.25 -0.98
CA PHE A 161 13.25 -11.02 -2.41
C PHE A 161 14.35 -10.11 -2.98
N SER A 162 14.67 -9.02 -2.28
CA SER A 162 15.76 -8.12 -2.66
C SER A 162 17.12 -8.82 -2.69
N GLN A 163 17.39 -9.70 -1.72
CA GLN A 163 18.61 -10.49 -1.69
C GLN A 163 18.65 -11.49 -2.85
N SER A 164 17.56 -12.20 -3.13
CA SER A 164 17.45 -13.13 -4.25
C SER A 164 17.67 -12.43 -5.59
N LEU A 165 17.13 -11.22 -5.78
CA LEU A 165 17.40 -10.40 -6.95
C LEU A 165 18.87 -9.99 -7.06
N HIS A 166 19.51 -9.60 -5.96
CA HIS A 166 20.94 -9.28 -5.96
C HIS A 166 21.79 -10.49 -6.36
N GLU A 167 21.51 -11.66 -5.79
CA GLU A 167 22.19 -12.92 -6.14
C GLU A 167 21.97 -13.30 -7.61
N GLN A 168 20.76 -13.09 -8.16
CA GLN A 168 20.48 -13.34 -9.56
C GLN A 168 21.25 -12.38 -10.48
N LEU A 169 21.33 -11.10 -10.13
CA LEU A 169 22.10 -10.10 -10.88
C LEU A 169 23.60 -10.42 -10.85
N GLU A 170 24.13 -10.80 -9.69
CA GLU A 170 25.53 -11.20 -9.52
C GLU A 170 25.84 -12.45 -10.37
N ARG A 171 25.01 -13.50 -10.30
CA ARG A 171 25.13 -14.67 -11.18
C ARG A 171 25.08 -14.30 -12.66
N THR A 172 24.25 -13.34 -13.03
CA THR A 172 24.13 -12.89 -14.43
C THR A 172 25.40 -12.17 -14.88
N GLN A 173 26.03 -11.39 -14.00
CA GLN A 173 27.32 -10.74 -14.27
C GLN A 173 28.44 -11.78 -14.39
N GLU A 174 28.49 -12.77 -13.49
CA GLU A 174 29.47 -13.87 -13.57
C GLU A 174 29.35 -14.66 -14.89
N ILE A 175 28.14 -14.92 -15.37
CA ILE A 175 27.93 -15.58 -16.68
C ILE A 175 28.44 -14.71 -17.83
N GLN A 176 28.24 -13.39 -17.77
CA GLN A 176 28.77 -12.48 -18.79
C GLN A 176 30.30 -12.49 -18.80
N GLU A 177 30.94 -12.44 -17.64
CA GLU A 177 32.40 -12.54 -17.52
C GLU A 177 32.92 -13.88 -18.05
N GLN A 178 32.25 -14.99 -17.73
CA GLN A 178 32.61 -16.32 -18.24
C GLN A 178 32.49 -16.41 -19.76
N LEU A 179 31.41 -15.86 -20.34
CA LEU A 179 31.22 -15.81 -21.78
C LEU A 179 32.31 -14.98 -22.45
N GLU A 180 32.67 -13.84 -21.87
CA GLU A 180 33.74 -12.99 -22.39
C GLU A 180 35.10 -13.72 -22.39
N GLU A 181 35.46 -14.40 -21.29
CA GLU A 181 36.66 -15.24 -21.24
C GLU A 181 36.62 -16.41 -22.27
N GLU A 182 35.45 -17.01 -22.48
CA GLU A 182 35.28 -18.09 -23.45
C GLU A 182 35.44 -17.60 -24.90
N PHE A 183 34.88 -16.44 -25.21
CA PHE A 183 35.06 -15.77 -26.51
C PHE A 183 36.52 -15.39 -26.75
N GLU A 184 37.22 -14.87 -25.75
CA GLU A 184 38.66 -14.57 -25.86
C GLU A 184 39.46 -15.85 -26.15
N ARG A 185 39.19 -16.94 -25.43
CA ARG A 185 39.84 -18.25 -25.69
C ARG A 185 39.53 -18.77 -27.09
N GLN A 186 38.28 -18.69 -27.54
CA GLN A 186 37.89 -19.15 -28.87
C GLN A 186 38.57 -18.34 -29.96
N THR A 187 38.66 -17.02 -29.78
CA THR A 187 39.36 -16.11 -30.70
C THR A 187 40.84 -16.46 -30.78
N GLN A 188 41.52 -16.66 -29.64
CA GLN A 188 42.92 -17.08 -29.60
C GLN A 188 43.13 -18.45 -30.27
N GLN A 189 42.21 -19.40 -30.10
CA GLN A 189 42.28 -20.69 -30.79
C GLN A 189 42.14 -20.55 -32.31
N ALA A 190 41.23 -19.69 -32.78
CA ALA A 190 41.07 -19.40 -34.19
C ALA A 190 42.34 -18.76 -34.77
N GLU A 191 42.93 -17.79 -34.06
CA GLU A 191 44.21 -17.18 -34.44
C GLU A 191 45.34 -18.22 -34.57
N GLN A 192 45.50 -19.11 -33.59
CA GLN A 192 46.50 -20.18 -33.65
C GLN A 192 46.27 -21.17 -34.79
N LEU A 193 45.01 -21.46 -35.12
CA LEU A 193 44.67 -22.34 -36.24
C LEU A 193 45.00 -21.69 -37.58
N LEU A 194 44.70 -20.40 -37.72
CA LEU A 194 45.07 -19.60 -38.89
C LEU A 194 46.59 -19.53 -39.06
N GLU A 195 47.32 -19.34 -37.96
CA GLU A 195 48.79 -19.33 -37.96
C GLU A 195 49.35 -20.69 -38.42
N ARG A 196 48.84 -21.81 -37.88
CA ARG A 196 49.23 -23.16 -38.35
C ARG A 196 48.89 -23.40 -39.80
N GLN A 197 47.72 -22.96 -40.28
CA GLN A 197 47.36 -23.11 -41.69
C GLN A 197 48.29 -22.29 -42.59
N ALA A 198 48.65 -21.08 -42.17
CA ALA A 198 49.62 -20.26 -42.89
C ALA A 198 50.98 -20.95 -42.97
N GLU A 199 51.50 -21.44 -41.84
CA GLU A 199 52.75 -22.22 -41.81
C GLU A 199 52.67 -23.48 -42.68
N GLN A 200 51.55 -24.21 -42.66
CA GLN A 200 51.35 -25.40 -43.48
C GLN A 200 51.28 -25.05 -44.97
N ALA A 201 50.65 -23.95 -45.34
CA ALA A 201 50.60 -23.46 -46.71
C ALA A 201 51.99 -23.07 -47.22
N GLU A 202 52.80 -22.40 -46.38
CA GLU A 202 54.20 -22.10 -46.69
C GLU A 202 55.03 -23.36 -46.89
N GLN A 203 54.89 -24.36 -46.00
CA GLN A 203 55.56 -25.66 -46.15
C GLN A 203 55.14 -26.38 -47.44
N PHE A 204 53.84 -26.40 -47.74
CA PHE A 204 53.34 -27.01 -48.97
C PHE A 204 53.86 -26.29 -50.22
N GLN A 205 53.96 -24.95 -50.20
CA GLN A 205 54.58 -24.20 -51.28
C GLN A 205 56.05 -24.57 -51.45
N GLN A 206 56.80 -24.71 -50.36
CA GLN A 206 58.20 -25.18 -50.41
C GLN A 206 58.30 -26.60 -50.97
N ASP A 207 57.45 -27.53 -50.51
CA ASP A 207 57.42 -28.90 -51.00
C ASP A 207 57.06 -28.95 -52.50
N LEU A 208 56.10 -28.13 -52.94
CA LEU A 208 55.75 -28.00 -54.35
C LEU A 208 56.88 -27.40 -55.18
N GLU A 209 57.60 -26.40 -54.66
CA GLU A 209 58.79 -25.86 -55.33
C GLU A 209 59.87 -26.93 -55.46
N GLU A 210 60.15 -27.68 -54.39
CA GLU A 210 61.09 -28.80 -54.42
C GLU A 210 60.65 -29.91 -55.38
N GLU A 211 59.38 -30.28 -55.37
CA GLU A 211 58.82 -31.29 -56.25
C GLU A 211 58.80 -30.81 -57.70
N ALA A 212 58.47 -29.54 -57.95
CA ALA A 212 58.56 -28.92 -59.26
C ALA A 212 60.02 -28.88 -59.74
N GLU A 213 60.99 -28.61 -58.88
CA GLU A 213 62.41 -28.70 -59.23
C GLU A 213 62.84 -30.14 -59.50
N ARG A 214 62.36 -31.12 -58.73
CA ARG A 214 62.62 -32.56 -58.95
C ARG A 214 62.00 -33.02 -60.25
N MET A 215 60.75 -32.64 -60.52
CA MET A 215 60.03 -32.93 -61.75
C MET A 215 60.66 -32.20 -62.93
N GLN A 216 61.14 -30.97 -62.78
CA GLN A 216 61.86 -30.25 -63.84
C GLN A 216 63.23 -30.88 -64.10
N ARG A 217 63.91 -31.40 -63.08
CA ARG A 217 65.12 -32.23 -63.23
C ARG A 217 64.80 -33.54 -63.93
N GLN A 218 63.71 -34.20 -63.55
CA GLN A 218 63.27 -35.47 -64.11
C GLN A 218 62.71 -35.31 -65.52
N LEU A 219 62.02 -34.23 -65.84
CA LEU A 219 61.60 -33.81 -67.18
C LEU A 219 62.79 -33.33 -67.99
N ARG A 220 63.83 -32.72 -67.43
CA ARG A 220 65.07 -32.52 -68.21
C ARG A 220 65.77 -33.87 -68.50
N ALA A 221 65.59 -34.87 -67.65
CA ALA A 221 66.08 -36.24 -67.88
C ALA A 221 65.17 -37.05 -68.84
N GLN A 222 63.84 -36.88 -68.78
CA GLN A 222 62.82 -37.56 -69.60
C GLN A 222 62.47 -36.80 -70.88
N SER A 223 62.71 -35.49 -70.98
CA SER A 223 62.67 -34.74 -72.25
C SER A 223 63.90 -35.04 -73.12
N ARG A 224 64.85 -35.80 -72.57
CA ARG A 224 65.85 -36.54 -73.34
C ARG A 224 65.33 -37.89 -73.83
N ASP A 225 64.19 -38.38 -73.34
CA ASP A 225 63.66 -39.73 -73.58
C ASP A 225 62.10 -39.73 -73.55
N ALA A 226 61.48 -39.17 -74.60
CA ALA A 226 60.05 -39.17 -74.92
C ALA A 226 59.11 -38.41 -73.95
N GLY A 227 58.26 -37.46 -74.36
CA GLY A 227 57.46 -37.44 -75.57
C GLY A 227 56.11 -38.12 -75.35
N THR A 228 55.09 -37.32 -75.04
CA THR A 228 53.67 -37.47 -75.49
C THR A 228 52.63 -37.96 -74.46
N VAL A 229 51.86 -36.98 -73.92
CA VAL A 229 50.37 -36.90 -73.73
C VAL A 229 49.71 -37.94 -72.81
N GLY A 230 48.95 -37.61 -71.76
CA GLY A 230 47.97 -36.52 -71.55
C GLY A 230 46.59 -37.16 -71.38
N GLY A 231 45.95 -37.06 -70.21
CA GLY A 231 44.81 -36.16 -69.96
C GLY A 231 43.60 -36.99 -69.52
N ALA A 232 43.03 -36.77 -68.33
CA ALA A 232 41.88 -35.89 -68.06
C ALA A 232 40.54 -36.54 -68.51
N ALA A 233 39.38 -36.40 -67.89
CA ALA A 233 38.79 -35.56 -66.85
C ALA A 233 37.53 -36.32 -66.36
N ALA A 234 37.15 -36.26 -65.07
CA ALA A 234 36.10 -35.38 -64.54
C ALA A 234 34.81 -35.34 -65.37
N ASP A 235 33.69 -35.67 -64.72
CA ASP A 235 32.42 -35.03 -65.08
C ASP A 235 31.63 -34.74 -63.80
N ALA A 236 31.16 -33.50 -63.76
CA ALA A 236 30.43 -32.86 -62.69
C ALA A 236 28.95 -32.79 -63.10
N GLY A 237 28.06 -32.79 -62.12
CA GLY A 237 26.62 -32.64 -62.35
C GLY A 237 25.96 -31.96 -61.17
N THR A 238 26.23 -30.66 -61.02
CA THR A 238 25.40 -29.71 -60.29
C THR A 238 24.03 -29.54 -60.94
N ASP A 239 23.08 -29.13 -60.12
CA ASP A 239 22.11 -28.05 -60.35
C ASP A 239 20.65 -28.50 -60.18
N THR A 240 20.05 -28.12 -59.06
CA THR A 240 18.68 -27.59 -59.03
C THR A 240 18.61 -26.53 -57.95
N ARG A 241 18.51 -25.27 -58.39
CA ARG A 241 18.13 -24.10 -57.60
C ARG A 241 16.71 -24.30 -57.06
N ASP A 242 16.57 -24.22 -55.73
CA ASP A 242 15.30 -23.95 -55.06
C ASP A 242 14.89 -22.48 -55.31
N VAL A 243 13.63 -22.26 -55.60
CA VAL A 243 13.00 -20.94 -55.69
C VAL A 243 12.31 -20.73 -54.34
N GLU A 244 12.90 -19.92 -53.45
CA GLU A 244 12.32 -19.54 -52.16
C GLU A 244 10.96 -18.87 -52.37
N SER A 245 9.92 -19.33 -51.65
CA SER A 245 8.57 -18.75 -51.70
C SER A 245 8.58 -17.39 -51.02
N GLU A 246 7.90 -16.38 -51.58
CA GLU A 246 7.87 -14.99 -51.06
C GLU A 246 7.37 -14.87 -49.60
N LEU A 247 6.70 -15.89 -49.08
CA LEU A 247 6.26 -16.00 -47.69
C LEU A 247 7.42 -16.33 -46.71
N GLU A 248 8.48 -17.00 -47.17
CA GLU A 248 9.67 -17.36 -46.36
C GLU A 248 10.52 -16.13 -46.00
N LEU A 249 10.23 -14.96 -46.59
CA LEU A 249 10.85 -13.69 -46.25
C LEU A 249 10.36 -13.10 -44.91
N ILE A 250 9.26 -13.62 -44.35
CA ILE A 250 8.71 -13.20 -43.06
C ILE A 250 9.48 -13.90 -41.94
N GLU A 251 10.02 -13.12 -41.00
CA GLU A 251 10.86 -13.64 -39.92
C GLU A 251 10.08 -14.64 -39.04
N GLY A 252 10.56 -15.89 -39.03
CA GLY A 252 9.95 -16.97 -38.26
C GLY A 252 8.80 -17.69 -38.96
N LEU A 253 8.55 -17.42 -40.24
CA LEU A 253 7.70 -18.20 -41.14
C LEU A 253 8.59 -19.09 -42.01
N ASP A 254 8.75 -20.34 -41.61
CA ASP A 254 9.57 -21.32 -42.32
C ASP A 254 8.81 -21.96 -43.49
N SER A 255 9.52 -22.75 -44.30
CA SER A 255 8.96 -23.47 -45.44
C SER A 255 7.76 -24.36 -45.09
N THR A 256 7.71 -24.86 -43.84
CA THR A 256 6.64 -25.73 -43.36
C THR A 256 5.37 -24.93 -43.08
N TYR A 257 5.46 -23.73 -42.51
CA TYR A 257 4.30 -22.86 -42.32
C TYR A 257 3.85 -22.22 -43.65
N ALA A 258 4.81 -21.88 -44.53
CA ALA A 258 4.52 -21.37 -45.87
C ALA A 258 3.69 -22.36 -46.70
N GLU A 259 4.11 -23.62 -46.79
CA GLU A 259 3.39 -24.67 -47.54
C GLU A 259 1.94 -24.86 -47.05
N ARG A 260 1.74 -24.81 -45.72
CA ARG A 260 0.40 -24.95 -45.12
C ARG A 260 -0.51 -23.76 -45.39
N LEU A 261 0.06 -22.56 -45.45
CA LEU A 261 -0.67 -21.34 -45.79
C LEU A 261 -1.03 -21.33 -47.28
N GLU A 262 -0.11 -21.77 -48.14
CA GLU A 262 -0.35 -21.95 -49.57
C GLU A 262 -1.48 -22.94 -49.84
N ASP A 263 -1.51 -24.08 -49.15
CA ASP A 263 -2.58 -25.09 -49.22
C ASP A 263 -3.96 -24.54 -48.81
N ALA A 264 -4.00 -23.52 -47.96
CA ALA A 264 -5.23 -22.83 -47.56
C ALA A 264 -5.59 -21.63 -48.44
N GLY A 265 -4.84 -21.42 -49.52
CA GLY A 265 -5.02 -20.34 -50.50
C GLY A 265 -4.43 -19.00 -50.07
N ILE A 266 -3.51 -18.98 -49.11
CA ILE A 266 -2.75 -17.80 -48.68
C ILE A 266 -1.34 -17.94 -49.26
N THR A 267 -1.16 -17.50 -50.50
CA THR A 267 0.06 -17.74 -51.29
C THR A 267 0.96 -16.51 -51.42
N SER A 268 0.52 -15.36 -50.90
CA SER A 268 1.22 -14.09 -51.00
C SER A 268 1.15 -13.29 -49.70
N ILE A 269 2.05 -12.31 -49.55
CA ILE A 269 2.06 -11.38 -48.41
C ILE A 269 0.73 -10.59 -48.34
N GLU A 270 0.16 -10.22 -49.49
CA GLU A 270 -1.13 -9.53 -49.57
C GLU A 270 -2.29 -10.41 -49.07
N ASP A 271 -2.30 -11.70 -49.44
CA ASP A 271 -3.29 -12.67 -48.93
C ASP A 271 -3.16 -12.88 -47.41
N LEU A 272 -1.94 -12.77 -46.87
CA LEU A 272 -1.67 -12.93 -45.45
C LEU A 272 -2.20 -11.74 -44.64
N VAL A 273 -2.04 -10.52 -45.16
CA VAL A 273 -2.55 -9.29 -44.54
C VAL A 273 -4.09 -9.24 -44.56
N ASP A 274 -4.71 -9.68 -45.66
CA ASP A 274 -6.16 -9.73 -45.79
C ASP A 274 -6.80 -10.86 -44.96
N ALA A 275 -6.01 -11.84 -44.50
CA ALA A 275 -6.48 -12.94 -43.68
C ALA A 275 -6.58 -12.57 -42.19
N ASP A 276 -7.67 -12.97 -41.54
CA ASP A 276 -7.82 -12.78 -40.09
C ASP A 276 -6.82 -13.65 -39.30
N SER A 277 -6.26 -13.10 -38.23
CA SER A 277 -5.29 -13.77 -37.34
C SER A 277 -5.75 -15.14 -36.83
N GLN A 278 -7.04 -15.33 -36.59
CA GLN A 278 -7.61 -16.61 -36.16
C GLN A 278 -7.58 -17.64 -37.29
N ARG A 279 -7.78 -17.22 -38.54
CA ARG A 279 -7.69 -18.09 -39.72
C ARG A 279 -6.24 -18.51 -39.98
N VAL A 280 -5.31 -17.56 -39.93
CA VAL A 280 -3.88 -17.83 -40.12
C VAL A 280 -3.35 -18.78 -39.03
N ALA A 281 -3.69 -18.54 -37.76
CA ALA A 281 -3.31 -19.41 -36.65
C ALA A 281 -3.86 -20.83 -36.79
N SER A 282 -5.11 -20.98 -37.24
CA SER A 282 -5.73 -22.29 -37.42
C SER A 282 -5.14 -23.08 -38.59
N VAL A 283 -4.73 -22.41 -39.67
CA VAL A 283 -4.14 -23.05 -40.86
C VAL A 283 -2.70 -23.48 -40.60
N ALA A 284 -1.91 -22.58 -40.00
CA ALA A 284 -0.51 -22.82 -39.68
C ALA A 284 -0.31 -23.63 -38.39
N GLU A 285 -1.37 -23.93 -37.63
CA GLU A 285 -1.34 -24.58 -36.31
C GLU A 285 -0.41 -23.88 -35.30
N VAL A 286 -0.49 -22.56 -35.23
CA VAL A 286 0.27 -21.74 -34.29
C VAL A 286 -0.65 -20.97 -33.34
N SER A 287 -0.07 -20.32 -32.33
CA SER A 287 -0.83 -19.41 -31.46
C SER A 287 -1.32 -18.19 -32.25
N GLN A 288 -2.46 -17.65 -31.84
CA GLN A 288 -3.01 -16.43 -32.45
C GLN A 288 -2.06 -15.24 -32.35
N ASP A 289 -1.33 -15.12 -31.22
CA ASP A 289 -0.33 -14.06 -31.04
C ASP A 289 0.80 -14.12 -32.07
N ARG A 290 1.21 -15.34 -32.47
CA ARG A 290 2.25 -15.53 -33.50
C ARG A 290 1.73 -15.22 -34.89
N ALA A 291 0.48 -15.58 -35.18
CA ALA A 291 -0.19 -15.19 -36.43
C ALA A 291 -0.34 -13.66 -36.55
N VAL A 292 -0.67 -12.97 -35.45
CA VAL A 292 -0.73 -11.49 -35.42
C VAL A 292 0.63 -10.88 -35.73
N GLN A 293 1.72 -11.44 -35.20
CA GLN A 293 3.08 -10.95 -35.49
C GLN A 293 3.44 -11.10 -36.98
N TRP A 294 3.10 -12.22 -37.60
CA TRP A 294 3.34 -12.42 -39.04
C TRP A 294 2.54 -11.46 -39.91
N ILE A 295 1.27 -11.20 -39.56
CA ILE A 295 0.42 -10.23 -40.27
C ILE A 295 0.98 -8.81 -40.12
N GLN A 296 1.39 -8.42 -38.91
CA GLN A 296 1.97 -7.09 -38.68
C GLN A 296 3.31 -6.90 -39.41
N GLN A 297 4.11 -7.96 -39.53
CA GLN A 297 5.36 -7.93 -40.29
C GLN A 297 5.12 -7.86 -41.81
N ALA A 298 4.03 -8.47 -42.28
CA ALA A 298 3.59 -8.39 -43.68
C ALA A 298 3.04 -7.00 -44.07
N GLU A 299 2.56 -6.21 -43.10
CA GLU A 299 2.10 -4.82 -43.31
C GLU A 299 3.22 -3.76 -43.33
N ALA A 300 4.41 -4.10 -42.83
CA ALA A 300 5.54 -3.19 -42.61
C ALA A 300 6.40 -2.96 -43.88
#